data_AF-A0A6G9FGG3-F1
#
_entry.id   AF-A0A6G9FGG3-F1
#
_cell.length_a   1.000
_cell.length_b   1.000
_cell.length_c   1.000
_cell.angle_alpha   90.00
_cell.angle_beta   90.00
_cell.angle_gamma   90.00
#
_symmetry.space_group_name_H-M   'P 1'
#
loop_
_entity.id
_entity.type
_entity.pdbx_description
1 polymer ?
#
loop_
_entity_poly.entity_id
_entity_poly.type
_entity_poly.pdbx_seq_one_letter_code
_entity_poly.pdbx_strand_id
1 'polypeptide(L)' 'MERDSQLELYEAVAARLKEAHTAVRELQVPEGVRMALSRKLLVITAAAKHDLPGAATRLDRLLKDLEEGRFPEGG' A
#
# COMPACT_ATOMS: atom_id res chain seq x y z
N MET A 1 4.37 25.38 -8.85
CA MET A 1 3.25 25.08 -7.96
C MET A 1 2.59 23.76 -8.29
N GLU A 2 1.89 23.56 -9.41
CA GLU A 2 1.19 22.27 -9.68
C GLU A 2 2.14 21.05 -9.80
N ARG A 3 3.32 21.24 -10.40
CA ARG A 3 4.39 20.22 -10.46
C ARG A 3 5.00 19.90 -9.09
N ASP A 4 5.13 20.91 -8.24
CA ASP A 4 5.70 20.76 -6.90
C ASP A 4 4.71 19.97 -6.01
N SER A 5 3.42 20.27 -6.10
CA SER A 5 2.36 19.52 -5.41
C SER A 5 2.23 18.07 -5.87
N GLN A 6 2.45 17.78 -7.16
CA GLN A 6 2.51 16.40 -7.65
C GLN A 6 3.73 15.65 -7.14
N LEU A 7 4.88 16.33 -7.05
CA LEU A 7 6.10 15.73 -6.50
C LEU A 7 5.95 15.42 -5.01
N GLU A 8 5.39 16.34 -4.23
CA GLU A 8 5.08 16.14 -2.81
C GLU A 8 4.13 14.96 -2.60
N LEU A 9 3.07 14.85 -3.41
CA LEU A 9 2.16 13.71 -3.36
C LEU A 9 2.88 12.40 -3.70
N TYR A 10 3.74 12.43 -4.72
CA TYR A 10 4.51 11.25 -5.13
C TYR A 10 5.44 10.79 -4.00
N GLU A 11 6.19 11.70 -3.40
CA GLU A 11 7.08 11.39 -2.27
C GLU A 11 6.31 10.85 -1.07
N ALA A 12 5.16 11.46 -0.73
CA ALA A 12 4.31 11.00 0.35
C ALA A 12 3.75 9.59 0.11
N VAL A 13 3.34 9.27 -1.12
CA VAL A 13 2.86 7.93 -1.50
C VAL A 13 4.01 6.93 -1.49
N ALA A 14 5.19 7.30 -1.99
CA ALA A 14 6.36 6.43 -2.01
C ALA A 14 6.82 6.09 -0.58
N ALA A 15 6.83 7.06 0.34
CA ALA A 15 7.13 6.84 1.75
C ALA A 15 6.14 5.86 2.40
N ARG A 16 4.83 6.10 2.22
CA ARG A 16 3.77 5.20 2.73
C ARG A 16 3.86 3.79 2.14
N LEU A 17 4.19 3.64 0.85
CA LEU A 17 4.36 2.33 0.23
C LEU A 17 5.51 1.56 0.89
N LYS A 18 6.63 2.23 1.16
CA LYS A 18 7.77 1.63 1.86
C LYS A 18 7.38 1.18 3.28
N GLU A 19 6.66 2.01 4.02
CA GLU A 19 6.15 1.67 5.35
C GLU A 19 5.21 0.46 5.31
N ALA A 20 4.28 0.43 4.36
CA ALA A 20 3.35 -0.69 4.19
C ALA A 20 4.08 -2.00 3.85
N HIS A 21 5.11 -1.95 2.99
CA HIS A 21 5.95 -3.12 2.69
C HIS A 21 6.70 -3.65 3.93
N THR A 22 7.23 -2.75 4.76
CA THR A 22 7.87 -3.13 6.03
C THR A 22 6.85 -3.74 7.00
N ALA A 23 5.70 -3.10 7.19
CA ALA A 23 4.64 -3.57 8.08
C ALA A 23 4.17 -4.98 7.69
N VAL A 24 3.89 -5.23 6.41
CA VAL A 24 3.47 -6.57 5.93
C VAL A 24 4.56 -7.63 6.14
N ARG A 25 5.84 -7.25 6.04
CA ARG A 25 6.96 -8.16 6.28
C ARG A 25 7.10 -8.53 7.76
N GLU A 26 6.85 -7.60 8.67
CA GLU A 26 6.97 -7.81 10.13
C GLU A 26 5.72 -8.44 10.73
N LEU A 27 4.58 -8.34 10.04
CA LEU A 27 3.29 -8.86 10.47
C LEU A 27 3.30 -10.39 10.68
N GLN A 28 2.94 -10.80 11.89
CA GLN A 28 2.83 -12.20 12.30
C GLN A 28 1.49 -12.81 11.85
N VAL A 29 1.36 -13.05 10.54
CA VAL A 29 0.19 -13.69 9.93
C VAL A 29 0.58 -14.97 9.18
N PRO A 30 -0.39 -15.86 8.88
CA PRO A 30 -0.16 -17.01 8.01
C PRO A 30 0.46 -16.59 6.67
N GLU A 31 1.25 -17.49 6.08
CA GLU A 31 1.97 -17.18 4.84
C GLU A 31 1.05 -16.84 3.66
N GLY A 32 -0.07 -17.55 3.52
CA GLY A 32 -1.07 -17.24 2.48
C GLY A 32 -1.62 -15.81 2.59
N VAL A 33 -1.84 -15.34 3.82
CA VAL A 33 -2.28 -13.97 4.10
C VAL A 33 -1.20 -12.95 3.74
N ARG A 34 0.05 -13.18 4.19
CA ARG A 34 1.20 -12.31 3.85
C ARG A 34 1.42 -12.24 2.34
N MET A 35 1.31 -13.36 1.64
CA MET A 35 1.41 -13.41 0.17
C MET A 35 0.30 -12.62 -0.51
N ALA A 36 -0.94 -12.73 -0.02
CA ALA A 36 -2.06 -11.94 -0.54
C ALA A 36 -1.86 -10.43 -0.31
N LEU A 37 -1.37 -10.02 0.87
CA LEU A 37 -1.03 -8.63 1.17
C LEU A 37 0.10 -8.10 0.29
N SER A 38 1.17 -8.87 0.11
CA SER A 38 2.27 -8.52 -0.79
C SER A 38 1.81 -8.36 -2.24
N ARG A 39 0.93 -9.24 -2.74
CA ARG A 39 0.33 -9.09 -4.08
C ARG A 39 -0.50 -7.81 -4.19
N LYS A 40 -1.31 -7.48 -3.19
CA LYS A 40 -2.07 -6.21 -3.16
C LYS A 40 -1.14 -5.00 -3.22
N LEU A 41 -0.06 -4.98 -2.44
CA LEU A 41 0.94 -3.90 -2.48
C LEU A 41 1.58 -3.74 -3.86
N LEU A 42 1.92 -4.84 -4.54
CA LEU A 42 2.47 -4.77 -5.89
C LEU A 42 1.49 -4.12 -6.89
N VAL A 43 0.20 -4.42 -6.79
CA VAL A 43 -0.84 -3.80 -7.63
C VAL A 43 -0.95 -2.29 -7.35
N ILE A 44 -0.88 -1.87 -6.09
CA ILE A 44 -0.93 -0.44 -5.71
C ILE A 44 0.33 0.28 -6.22
N THR A 45 1.51 -0.31 -6.07
CA THR A 45 2.77 0.25 -6.58
C THR A 45 2.77 0.38 -8.11
N ALA A 46 2.17 -0.58 -8.83
CA ALA A 46 1.98 -0.46 -10.26
C ALA A 46 1.02 0.70 -10.60
N ALA A 47 -0.10 0.81 -9.88
CA ALA A 47 -1.07 1.89 -10.04
C ALA A 47 -0.45 3.28 -9.83
N ALA A 48 0.44 3.44 -8.85
CA ALA A 48 1.07 4.73 -8.54
C ALA A 48 1.83 5.35 -9.73
N LYS A 49 2.24 4.54 -10.72
CA LYS A 49 2.93 5.01 -11.94
C LYS A 49 2.01 5.74 -12.92
N HIS A 50 0.70 5.50 -12.86
CA HIS A 50 -0.27 6.00 -13.84
C HIS A 50 -1.55 6.62 -13.21
N ASP A 51 -1.84 6.31 -11.96
CA ASP A 51 -2.96 6.82 -11.16
C ASP A 51 -2.48 7.03 -9.71
N LEU A 52 -1.75 8.12 -9.50
CA LEU A 52 -1.18 8.45 -8.19
C LEU A 52 -2.27 8.70 -7.12
N PRO A 53 -3.35 9.49 -7.37
CA PRO A 53 -4.40 9.70 -6.39
C PRO A 53 -5.15 8.39 -6.05
N GLY A 54 -5.45 7.58 -7.05
CA GLY A 54 -6.11 6.30 -6.81
C GLY A 54 -5.20 5.27 -6.16
N ALA A 55 -3.88 5.32 -6.37
CA ALA A 55 -2.94 4.51 -5.60
C ALA A 55 -2.92 4.93 -4.12
N ALA A 56 -2.91 6.25 -3.84
CA ALA A 56 -2.97 6.77 -2.48
C ALA A 56 -4.24 6.30 -1.74
N THR A 57 -5.43 6.44 -2.35
CA THR A 57 -6.69 5.97 -1.74
C THR A 57 -6.69 4.47 -1.45
N ARG A 58 -6.16 3.66 -2.38
CA ARG A 58 -6.06 2.19 -2.19
C ARG A 58 -5.07 1.84 -1.08
N LEU A 59 -3.97 2.58 -0.97
CA LEU A 59 -2.97 2.40 0.07
C LEU A 59 -3.52 2.73 1.46
N ASP A 60 -4.21 3.87 1.60
CA ASP A 60 -4.84 4.27 2.86
C ASP A 60 -5.86 3.22 3.32
N ARG A 61 -6.66 2.68 2.40
CA ARG A 61 -7.59 1.59 2.72
C ARG A 61 -6.87 0.33 3.17
N LEU A 62 -5.77 -0.04 2.51
CA LEU A 62 -4.99 -1.21 2.90
C LEU A 62 -4.40 -1.03 4.31
N LEU A 63 -3.83 0.13 4.62
CA LEU A 63 -3.27 0.42 5.95
C LEU A 63 -4.36 0.35 7.03
N LYS A 64 -5.52 0.96 6.78
CA LYS A 64 -6.68 0.86 7.67
C LYS A 64 -7.14 -0.58 7.89
N ASP A 65 -7.19 -1.38 6.83
CA ASP A 65 -7.54 -2.79 6.92
C ASP A 65 -6.50 -3.57 7.76
N LEU A 66 -5.20 -3.24 7.67
CA LEU A 66 -4.15 -3.83 8.49
C LEU A 66 -4.28 -3.44 9.97
N GLU A 67 -4.54 -2.17 10.26
CA GLU A 67 -4.78 -1.66 11.62
C GLU A 67 -5.98 -2.32 12.29
N GLU A 68 -7.05 -2.56 11.53
CA GLU A 68 -8.27 -3.22 12.00
C GLU A 68 -8.18 -4.76 11.98
N GLY A 69 -7.03 -5.34 11.58
CA GLY A 69 -6.85 -6.79 11.48
C GLY A 69 -7.70 -7.47 10.42
N ARG A 70 -8.22 -6.71 9.45
CA ARG A 70 -9.06 -7.19 8.34
C ARG A 70 -8.19 -7.70 7.21
N PHE A 71 -7.67 -8.91 7.39
CA PHE A 71 -6.79 -9.54 6.42
C PHE A 71 -7.55 -10.20 5.27
N PRO A 72 -6.95 -10.24 4.05
CA PRO A 72 -7.51 -11.04 2.97
C PRO A 72 -7.56 -12.51 3.37
N GLU A 73 -8.68 -13.17 3.09
CA GLU A 73 -8.80 -14.62 3.21
C GLU A 73 -7.75 -15.25 2.27
N GLY A 74 -6.79 -15.96 2.85
CA GLY A 74 -5.75 -16.63 2.09
C GLY A 74 -6.38 -17.72 1.24
N GLY A 75 -6.56 -17.45 -0.05
CA GLY A 75 -6.95 -18.46 -1.04
C GLY A 75 -5.86 -19.49 -1.29
#